data_AF-A0A4Q5NZM1-F1
#
_entry.id   AF-A0A4Q5NZM1-F1
#
_cell.length_a   1.000
_cell.length_b   1.000
_cell.length_c   1.000
_cell.angle_alpha   90.00
_cell.angle_beta   90.00
_cell.angle_gamma   90.00
#
_symmetry.space_group_name_H-M   'P 1'
#
loop_
_entity.id
_entity.type
_entity.pdbx_description
1 polymer ?
#
loop_
_entity_poly.entity_id
_entity_poly.type
_entity_poly.pdbx_seq_one_letter_code
_entity_poly.pdbx_strand_id
1 'polypeptide(L)' 'MATAVAVGSPRARPGATVSMPISWAQLRSGLEPARFTVRSVPALLKKTKVWADYDDAAGSIKAAIRKM' A
#
# COMPACT_ATOMS: atom_id res chain seq x y z
N MET A 1 -9.78 -9.92 18.08
CA MET A 1 -8.72 -8.90 17.91
C MET A 1 -8.18 -9.03 16.49
N ALA A 2 -8.00 -7.93 15.76
CA ALA A 2 -7.48 -7.92 14.40
C ALA A 2 -6.20 -7.06 14.35
N THR A 3 -5.33 -7.31 13.37
CA THR A 3 -4.08 -6.56 13.16
C THR A 3 -3.91 -6.20 11.69
N ALA A 4 -3.17 -5.12 11.43
CA ALA A 4 -2.81 -4.68 10.08
C ALA A 4 -1.32 -4.33 10.03
N VAL A 5 -0.70 -4.52 8.88
CA VAL A 5 0.72 -4.21 8.66
C VAL A 5 0.85 -2.76 8.19
N ALA A 6 1.73 -1.99 8.84
CA ALA A 6 1.97 -0.60 8.47
C ALA A 6 2.53 -0.46 7.04
N VAL A 7 2.15 0.61 6.34
CA VAL A 7 2.72 0.93 5.02
C VAL A 7 4.22 1.18 5.14
N GLY A 8 5.00 0.64 4.22
CA GLY A 8 6.46 0.72 4.23
C GLY A 8 7.16 -0.24 5.20
N SER A 9 6.42 -0.96 6.04
CA SER A 9 7.04 -1.92 6.96
C SER A 9 7.44 -3.23 6.27
N PRO A 10 8.57 -3.84 6.68
CA PRO A 10 9.02 -5.12 6.15
C PRO A 10 8.23 -6.29 6.74
N ARG A 11 8.24 -7.41 6.03
CA ARG A 11 7.71 -8.70 6.46
C ARG A 11 8.86 -9.64 6.78
N ALA A 12 8.77 -10.32 7.92
CA ALA A 12 9.68 -11.39 8.31
C ALA A 12 9.40 -12.67 7.48
N ARG A 13 9.67 -12.60 6.17
CA ARG A 13 9.52 -13.69 5.19
C ARG A 13 10.75 -13.70 4.27
N PRO A 14 11.04 -14.82 3.58
CA PRO A 14 12.12 -14.88 2.59
C PRO A 14 12.02 -13.71 1.58
N GLY A 15 13.15 -13.07 1.31
CA GLY A 15 13.22 -11.87 0.47
C GLY A 15 12.92 -10.55 1.18
N ALA A 16 12.49 -10.57 2.45
CA ALA A 16 12.18 -9.39 3.26
C ALA A 16 11.28 -8.38 2.50
N THR A 17 10.12 -8.85 2.07
CA THR A 17 9.18 -8.04 1.29
C THR A 17 8.61 -6.89 2.12
N VAL A 18 8.18 -5.82 1.46
CA VAL A 18 7.68 -4.60 2.11
C VAL A 18 6.22 -4.35 1.69
N SER A 19 5.40 -3.89 2.64
CA SER A 19 4.05 -3.40 2.37
C SER A 19 4.10 -2.09 1.55
N MET A 20 4.22 -2.22 0.23
CA MET A 20 4.46 -1.08 -0.68
C MET A 20 3.14 -0.41 -1.10
N PRO A 21 2.99 0.92 -0.94
CA PRO A 21 1.85 1.64 -1.50
C PRO A 21 1.96 1.71 -3.03
N ILE A 22 0.84 1.48 -3.72
CA ILE A 22 0.74 1.53 -5.19
C ILE A 22 -0.47 2.36 -5.63
N SER A 23 -0.41 2.89 -6.84
CA SER A 23 -1.56 3.53 -7.51
C SER A 23 -2.51 2.50 -8.11
N TRP A 24 -3.75 2.91 -8.37
CA TRP A 24 -4.73 2.10 -9.11
C TRP A 24 -4.22 1.66 -10.49
N ALA A 25 -3.47 2.51 -11.20
CA ALA A 25 -2.89 2.17 -12.50
C ALA A 25 -1.78 1.07 -12.42
N GLN A 26 -1.16 0.92 -11.25
CA GLN A 26 -0.20 -0.15 -10.97
C GLN A 26 -0.88 -1.45 -10.55
N LEU A 27 -2.12 -1.40 -10.06
CA LEU A 27 -2.90 -2.57 -9.68
C LEU A 27 -3.50 -3.25 -10.92
N ARG A 28 -2.70 -4.11 -11.54
CA ARG A 28 -3.07 -4.85 -12.75
C ARG A 28 -2.56 -6.29 -12.70
N SER A 29 -3.03 -7.12 -13.62
CA SER A 29 -2.50 -8.47 -13.81
C SER A 29 -0.98 -8.43 -14.06
N GLY A 30 -0.25 -9.35 -13.45
CA GLY A 30 1.22 -9.39 -13.52
C GLY A 30 1.95 -8.39 -12.61
N LEU A 31 1.25 -7.74 -11.68
CA LEU A 31 1.92 -7.09 -10.55
C LEU A 31 2.61 -8.16 -9.70
N GLU A 32 3.93 -8.02 -9.50
CA GLU A 32 4.76 -8.96 -8.73
C GLU A 32 5.09 -8.39 -7.33
N PRO A 33 4.35 -8.72 -6.26
CA PRO A 33 4.58 -8.11 -4.95
C PRO A 33 5.94 -8.50 -4.34
N ALA A 34 6.48 -9.66 -4.73
CA ALA A 34 7.77 -10.17 -4.26
C ALA A 34 8.95 -9.25 -4.64
N ARG A 35 8.79 -8.37 -5.64
CA ARG A 35 9.83 -7.41 -6.04
C ARG A 35 10.03 -6.28 -5.03
N PHE A 36 9.04 -6.02 -4.18
CA PHE A 36 9.08 -4.94 -3.20
C PHE A 36 9.75 -5.47 -1.93
N THR A 37 11.03 -5.14 -1.75
CA THR A 37 11.86 -5.61 -0.65
C THR A 37 12.53 -4.44 0.04
N VAL A 38 13.10 -4.69 1.22
CA VAL A 38 13.91 -3.68 1.94
C VAL A 38 15.06 -3.10 1.09
N ARG A 39 15.51 -3.81 0.05
CA ARG A 39 16.55 -3.34 -0.87
C ARG A 39 16.01 -2.52 -2.05
N SER A 40 14.81 -2.83 -2.56
CA SER A 40 14.26 -2.18 -3.74
C SER A 40 13.35 -0.98 -3.41
N VAL A 41 12.60 -1.06 -2.31
CA VAL A 41 11.59 -0.06 -1.93
C VAL A 41 12.17 1.36 -1.72
N PRO A 42 13.34 1.57 -1.08
CA PRO A 42 13.86 2.93 -0.88
C PRO A 42 14.02 3.74 -2.17
N ALA A 43 14.42 3.09 -3.27
CA ALA A 43 14.55 3.75 -4.57
C ALA A 43 13.19 4.06 -5.23
N LEU A 44 12.17 3.24 -4.97
CA LEU A 44 10.81 3.42 -5.48
C LEU A 44 10.08 4.53 -4.71
N LEU A 45 10.22 4.59 -3.38
CA LEU A 45 9.59 5.62 -2.54
C LEU A 45 10.06 7.03 -2.90
N LYS A 46 11.34 7.21 -3.26
CA LYS A 46 11.87 8.50 -3.72
C LYS A 46 11.18 9.05 -4.97
N LYS A 47 10.52 8.19 -5.76
CA LYS A 47 9.91 8.53 -7.05
C LYS A 47 8.39 8.58 -7.01
N THR A 48 7.78 8.07 -5.94
CA THR A 48 6.32 7.90 -5.86
C THR A 48 5.68 9.10 -5.15
N LYS A 49 4.49 9.49 -5.62
CA LYS A 49 3.58 10.42 -4.93
C LYS A 49 2.29 9.73 -4.51
N VAL A 50 2.27 8.40 -4.55
CA VAL A 50 1.10 7.61 -4.15
C VAL A 50 0.74 7.96 -2.70
N TRP A 51 -0.55 8.21 -2.47
CA TRP A 51 -1.11 8.60 -1.16
C TRP A 51 -0.66 9.98 -0.66
N ALA A 52 -0.18 10.86 -1.53
CA ALA A 52 0.10 12.26 -1.17
C ALA A 52 -1.16 13.02 -0.70
N ASP A 53 -2.34 12.57 -1.13
CA ASP A 53 -3.68 13.09 -0.86
C ASP A 53 -4.45 12.25 0.17
N TYR A 54 -3.78 11.35 0.90
CA TYR A 54 -4.45 10.39 1.80
C TYR A 54 -5.31 11.07 2.87
N ASP A 55 -4.79 12.11 3.52
CA ASP A 55 -5.51 12.83 4.56
C ASP A 55 -6.68 13.66 3.99
N ASP A 56 -6.49 14.24 2.80
CA ASP A 56 -7.53 15.00 2.08
C ASP A 56 -8.69 14.12 1.61
N ALA A 57 -8.46 12.81 1.43
CA ALA A 57 -9.47 11.85 0.99
C ALA A 57 -10.49 11.47 2.08
N ALA A 58 -10.42 12.08 3.27
CA ALA A 58 -11.37 11.82 4.36
C ALA A 58 -12.83 12.04 3.91
N GLY A 59 -13.68 11.04 4.16
CA GLY A 59 -15.07 11.04 3.70
C GLY A 59 -16.05 10.34 4.67
N SER A 60 -17.32 10.71 4.60
CA SER A 60 -18.35 10.13 5.48
C SER A 60 -18.73 8.71 5.08
N ILE A 61 -18.73 7.79 6.06
CA ILE A 61 -19.17 6.40 5.87
C ILE A 61 -20.71 6.24 5.72
N LYS A 62 -21.51 7.31 5.91
CA LYS A 62 -22.98 7.25 5.91
C LYS A 62 -23.57 6.62 4.65
N ALA A 63 -22.99 6.91 3.48
CA ALA A 63 -23.47 6.35 2.21
C ALA A 63 -23.29 4.83 2.12
N ALA A 64 -22.22 4.28 2.73
CA ALA A 64 -21.98 2.85 2.77
C ALA A 64 -22.94 2.15 3.76
N ILE A 65 -23.16 2.73 4.94
CA ILE A 65 -24.08 2.17 5.96
C ILE A 65 -25.51 2.03 5.41
N ARG A 66 -26.00 3.01 4.64
CA ARG A 66 -27.36 2.96 4.07
C ARG A 66 -27.57 1.83 3.05
N LYS A 67 -26.51 1.24 2.51
CA LYS A 67 -26.56 0.17 1.50
C LYS A 67 -26.45 -1.23 2.12
N MET A 68 -26.26 -1.31 3.44
CA MET A 68 -26.27 -2.55 4.23
C MET A 68 -27.69 -2.82 4.72
#